data_AF-A0A060VUM5-F1
#
_entry.id   AF-A0A060VUM5-F1
#
_cell.length_a   1.000
_cell.length_b   1.000
_cell.length_c   1.000
_cell.angle_alpha   90.00
_cell.angle_beta   90.00
_cell.angle_gamma   90.00
#
_symmetry.space_group_name_H-M   'P 1'
#
loop_
_entity.id
_entity.type
_entity.pdbx_description
1 polymer ?
#
loop_
_entity_poly.entity_id
_entity_poly.type
_entity_poly.pdbx_seq_one_letter_code
_entity_poly.pdbx_strand_id
1 'polypeptide(L)'
;MPSSHDWINKPLGVVEAMFAQSNSNPEWEAKVLEYFKGQLKEKESHSWVPSLNDVPLHYLKPNSLVKFRCLVQDMFDPEFYMGVYETVDPSTKANVLRCGKYKDVTECGVDLNSRNTVTAERQTFYCVPIPGESPWAKEISFLSAVIYSAFGKYSDPLTFTTCCYVTALF
;
A
#
# COMPACT_ATOMS: atom_id res chain seq x y z
N MET A 1 -9.01 -19.61 -10.44
CA MET A 1 -7.91 -19.65 -11.44
C MET A 1 -6.64 -19.21 -10.72
N PRO A 2 -5.48 -19.85 -10.90
CA PRO A 2 -4.46 -19.85 -9.85
C PRO A 2 -3.61 -18.58 -9.92
N SER A 3 -4.02 -17.51 -9.22
CA SER A 3 -3.10 -16.49 -8.78
C SER A 3 -2.35 -17.06 -7.58
N SER A 4 -1.24 -17.77 -7.81
CA SER A 4 -0.50 -18.54 -6.79
C SER A 4 0.11 -17.70 -5.65
N HIS A 5 -0.24 -16.43 -5.53
CA HIS A 5 0.21 -15.54 -4.47
C HIS A 5 -0.98 -14.90 -3.76
N ASP A 6 -0.99 -15.04 -2.43
CA ASP A 6 -1.97 -14.47 -1.51
C ASP A 6 -1.77 -12.96 -1.38
N TRP A 7 -2.24 -12.21 -2.39
CA TRP A 7 -2.05 -10.76 -2.49
C TRP A 7 -2.83 -9.96 -1.43
N ILE A 8 -3.85 -10.55 -0.81
CA ILE A 8 -4.62 -9.92 0.26
C ILE A 8 -3.93 -10.11 1.61
N ASN A 9 -3.57 -11.34 1.98
CA ASN A 9 -2.99 -11.58 3.31
C ASN A 9 -1.46 -11.52 3.35
N LYS A 10 -0.79 -11.43 2.20
CA LYS A 10 0.67 -11.28 2.06
C LYS A 10 1.05 -10.37 0.87
N PRO A 11 0.51 -9.13 0.75
CA PRO A 11 0.84 -8.21 -0.34
C PRO A 11 2.34 -7.90 -0.44
N LEU A 12 3.03 -7.73 0.68
CA LEU A 12 4.46 -7.41 0.69
C LEU A 12 5.32 -8.48 0.00
N GLY A 13 4.95 -9.76 0.14
CA GLY A 13 5.64 -10.85 -0.55
C GLY A 13 5.48 -10.78 -2.07
N VAL A 14 4.34 -10.28 -2.56
CA VAL A 14 4.11 -10.04 -3.99
C VAL A 14 4.98 -8.89 -4.48
N VAL A 15 5.03 -7.80 -3.72
CA VAL A 15 5.88 -6.64 -4.02
C VAL A 15 7.36 -7.04 -4.09
N GLU A 16 7.84 -7.79 -3.10
CA GLU A 16 9.21 -8.30 -3.07
C GLU A 16 9.51 -9.23 -4.24
N ALA A 17 8.60 -10.14 -4.59
CA ALA A 17 8.78 -11.03 -5.73
C ALA A 17 8.85 -10.27 -7.06
N MET A 18 8.03 -9.24 -7.24
CA MET A 18 8.06 -8.37 -8.42
C MET A 18 9.33 -7.50 -8.47
N PHE A 19 9.78 -7.02 -7.31
CA PHE A 19 11.03 -6.29 -7.18
C PHE A 19 12.24 -7.17 -7.52
N ALA A 20 12.29 -8.40 -6.99
CA ALA A 20 13.38 -9.34 -7.28
C ALA A 20 13.46 -9.70 -8.78
N GLN A 21 12.31 -9.77 -9.46
CA GLN A 21 12.26 -10.03 -10.92
C GLN A 21 12.70 -8.83 -11.77
N SER A 22 12.68 -7.62 -11.23
CA SER A 22 12.94 -6.40 -12.01
C SER A 22 14.41 -6.07 -12.19
N ASN A 23 15.33 -6.76 -11.50
CA ASN A 23 16.77 -6.49 -11.53
C ASN A 23 17.09 -5.00 -11.33
N SER A 24 16.43 -4.35 -10.37
CA SER A 24 16.60 -2.92 -10.04
C SER A 24 16.10 -1.93 -11.11
N ASN A 25 15.30 -2.37 -12.09
CA ASN A 25 14.64 -1.45 -13.04
C ASN A 25 13.51 -0.67 -12.32
N PRO A 26 13.55 0.67 -12.26
CA PRO A 26 12.55 1.50 -11.54
C PRO A 26 11.10 1.33 -12.03
N GLU A 27 10.87 0.78 -13.22
CA GLU A 27 9.53 0.46 -13.74
C GLU A 27 8.79 -0.62 -12.93
N TRP A 28 9.48 -1.34 -12.03
CA TRP A 28 8.87 -2.35 -11.18
C TRP A 28 7.69 -1.79 -10.36
N GLU A 29 7.78 -0.53 -9.95
CA GLU A 29 6.74 0.13 -9.16
C GLU A 29 5.44 0.28 -9.95
N ALA A 30 5.55 0.71 -11.21
CA ALA A 30 4.40 0.85 -12.09
C ALA A 30 3.72 -0.51 -12.32
N LYS A 31 4.51 -1.58 -12.50
CA LYS A 31 4.00 -2.95 -12.66
C LYS A 31 3.29 -3.45 -11.41
N VAL A 32 3.83 -3.18 -10.22
CA VAL A 32 3.18 -3.50 -8.95
C VAL A 32 1.83 -2.77 -8.85
N LEU A 33 1.81 -1.46 -9.14
CA LEU A 33 0.57 -0.68 -9.12
C LEU A 33 -0.45 -1.21 -10.14
N GLU A 34 -0.04 -1.55 -11.35
CA GLU A 34 -0.91 -2.14 -12.37
C GLU A 34 -1.44 -3.50 -11.95
N TYR A 35 -0.62 -4.33 -11.32
CA TYR A 35 -1.04 -5.63 -10.78
C TYR A 35 -2.14 -5.47 -9.73
N PHE A 36 -1.93 -4.67 -8.68
CA PHE A 36 -2.92 -4.47 -7.63
C PHE A 36 -4.17 -3.75 -8.17
N LYS A 37 -4.03 -2.79 -9.09
CA LYS A 37 -5.18 -2.19 -9.79
C LYS A 37 -5.95 -3.23 -10.59
N GLY A 38 -5.27 -4.17 -11.24
CA GLY A 38 -5.88 -5.29 -11.96
C GLY A 38 -6.67 -6.20 -11.03
N GLN A 39 -6.06 -6.61 -9.91
CA GLN A 39 -6.73 -7.44 -8.89
C GLN A 39 -7.98 -6.74 -8.34
N LEU A 40 -7.88 -5.45 -8.01
CA LEU A 40 -9.00 -4.68 -7.46
C LEU A 40 -10.15 -4.47 -8.47
N LYS A 41 -9.89 -4.44 -9.79
CA LYS A 41 -10.95 -4.30 -10.80
C LYS A 41 -11.86 -5.53 -10.93
N GLU A 42 -11.47 -6.69 -10.38
CA GLU A 42 -12.31 -7.88 -10.41
C GLU A 42 -13.56 -7.68 -9.55
N LYS A 43 -14.74 -8.03 -10.08
CA LYS A 43 -16.04 -7.65 -9.50
C LYS A 43 -16.22 -8.03 -8.02
N GLU A 44 -15.55 -9.08 -7.57
CA GLU A 44 -15.65 -9.60 -6.20
C GLU A 44 -14.46 -9.24 -5.31
N SER A 45 -13.34 -8.79 -5.86
CA SER A 45 -12.11 -8.60 -5.06
C SER A 45 -12.25 -7.46 -4.05
N HIS A 46 -13.05 -6.44 -4.37
CA HIS A 46 -13.37 -5.35 -3.45
C HIS A 46 -14.10 -5.81 -2.18
N SER A 47 -14.88 -6.89 -2.25
CA SER A 47 -15.59 -7.43 -1.08
C SER A 47 -14.65 -8.25 -0.18
N TRP A 48 -13.59 -8.83 -0.75
CA TRP A 48 -12.60 -9.63 -0.03
C TRP A 48 -11.59 -8.80 0.75
N VAL A 49 -11.30 -7.57 0.30
CA VAL A 49 -10.37 -6.68 1.01
C VAL A 49 -11.07 -6.11 2.26
N PRO A 50 -10.58 -6.43 3.48
CA PRO A 50 -11.18 -5.96 4.72
C PRO A 50 -11.06 -4.45 4.89
N SER A 51 -12.07 -3.85 5.51
CA SER A 51 -12.18 -2.41 5.76
C SER A 51 -11.76 -2.07 7.19
N LEU A 52 -10.84 -1.11 7.36
CA LEU A 52 -10.48 -0.57 8.67
C LEU A 52 -11.64 0.15 9.36
N ASN A 53 -12.66 0.57 8.61
CA ASN A 53 -13.83 1.23 9.18
C ASN A 53 -14.78 0.24 9.87
N ASP A 54 -14.74 -1.03 9.49
CA ASP A 54 -15.76 -2.03 9.85
C ASP A 54 -15.20 -3.18 10.69
N VAL A 55 -13.89 -3.45 10.54
CA VAL A 55 -13.21 -4.54 11.23
C VAL A 55 -12.28 -3.97 12.31
N PRO A 56 -12.47 -4.34 13.59
CA PRO A 56 -11.53 -3.98 14.65
C PRO A 56 -10.11 -4.45 14.35
N LEU A 57 -9.12 -3.62 14.70
CA LEU A 57 -7.70 -3.85 14.36
C LEU A 57 -7.18 -5.24 14.80
N HIS A 58 -7.62 -5.74 15.96
CA HIS A 58 -7.14 -7.03 16.49
C HIS A 58 -7.64 -8.26 15.70
N TYR A 59 -8.65 -8.11 14.83
CA TYR A 59 -9.07 -9.16 13.90
C TYR A 59 -8.33 -9.11 12.57
N LEU A 60 -7.61 -8.02 12.30
CA LEU A 60 -6.86 -7.85 11.06
C LEU A 60 -5.50 -8.49 11.18
N LYS A 61 -5.12 -9.20 10.13
CA LYS A 61 -3.78 -9.77 10.03
C LYS A 61 -2.77 -8.64 9.80
N PRO A 62 -1.64 -8.61 10.53
CA PRO A 62 -0.56 -7.67 10.23
C PRO A 62 -0.04 -7.84 8.79
N ASN A 63 0.41 -6.73 8.18
CA ASN A 63 0.98 -6.69 6.82
C ASN A 63 0.04 -7.28 5.76
N SER A 64 -1.27 -7.07 5.94
CA SER A 64 -2.30 -7.47 5.00
C SER A 64 -2.90 -6.24 4.33
N LEU A 65 -3.43 -6.43 3.13
CA LEU A 65 -4.07 -5.38 2.38
C LEU A 65 -5.43 -5.06 3.00
N VAL A 66 -5.66 -3.78 3.29
CA VAL A 66 -6.93 -3.27 3.80
C VAL A 66 -7.38 -2.07 2.98
N LYS A 67 -8.66 -1.75 3.07
CA LYS A 67 -9.21 -0.48 2.58
C LYS A 67 -9.55 0.42 3.76
N PHE A 68 -9.32 1.72 3.59
CA PHE A 68 -9.71 2.71 4.58
C PHE A 68 -10.41 3.88 3.91
N ARG A 69 -11.61 4.17 4.39
CA ARG A 69 -12.40 5.33 4.00
C ARG A 69 -12.29 6.36 5.11
N CYS A 70 -11.66 7.48 4.79
CA CYS A 70 -11.26 8.44 5.81
C CYS A 70 -11.33 9.88 5.30
N LEU A 71 -11.36 10.79 6.27
CA LEU A 71 -11.07 12.20 6.07
C LEU A 71 -9.56 12.40 6.30
N VAL A 72 -8.86 12.96 5.31
CA VAL A 72 -7.48 13.42 5.49
C VAL A 72 -7.54 14.75 6.23
N GLN A 73 -6.91 14.82 7.40
CA GLN A 73 -6.92 16.01 8.26
C GLN A 73 -5.63 16.82 8.15
N ASP A 74 -4.50 16.15 7.91
CA ASP A 74 -3.20 16.82 7.83
C ASP A 74 -2.25 16.10 6.89
N MET A 75 -1.27 16.85 6.42
CA MET A 75 -0.12 16.38 5.65
C MET A 75 1.13 16.73 6.47
N PHE A 76 1.83 15.71 6.96
CA PHE A 76 3.11 15.95 7.63
C PHE A 76 4.22 16.18 6.61
N ASP A 77 5.38 16.63 7.08
CA ASP A 77 6.58 16.69 6.25
C ASP A 77 6.91 15.31 5.66
N PRO A 78 7.44 15.24 4.43
CA PRO A 78 7.88 13.99 3.83
C PRO A 78 8.86 13.24 4.75
N GLU A 79 8.63 11.94 4.89
CA GLU A 79 9.49 11.07 5.67
C GLU A 79 10.51 10.39 4.75
N PHE A 80 11.79 10.41 5.14
CA PHE A 80 12.84 9.67 4.45
C PHE A 80 12.89 8.23 4.93
N TYR A 81 12.95 7.28 4.00
CA TYR A 81 13.09 5.86 4.27
C TYR A 81 14.09 5.21 3.30
N MET A 82 14.52 3.99 3.62
CA MET A 82 15.37 3.20 2.72
C MET A 82 14.50 2.56 1.63
N GLY A 83 14.44 3.17 0.44
CA GLY A 83 13.65 2.66 -0.68
C GLY A 83 14.13 1.30 -1.18
N VAL A 84 15.44 1.20 -1.41
CA VAL A 84 16.15 -0.04 -1.69
C VAL A 84 17.33 -0.13 -0.75
N TYR A 85 17.57 -1.30 -0.15
CA TYR A 85 18.69 -1.52 0.75
C TYR A 85 19.25 -2.93 0.61
N GLU A 86 20.52 -3.10 0.93
CA GLU A 86 21.13 -4.43 0.99
C GLU A 86 21.06 -5.00 2.40
N THR A 87 20.77 -6.28 2.48
CA THR A 87 20.81 -7.07 3.72
C THR A 87 21.85 -8.16 3.57
N VAL A 88 22.58 -8.43 4.65
CA VAL A 88 23.48 -9.58 4.74
C VAL A 88 22.71 -10.72 5.37
N ASP A 89 22.47 -11.79 4.61
CA ASP A 89 21.87 -13.00 5.16
C ASP A 89 22.83 -13.63 6.19
N PRO A 90 22.43 -13.79 7.45
CA PRO A 90 23.29 -14.37 8.50
C PRO A 90 23.77 -15.78 8.18
N SER A 91 22.99 -16.54 7.39
CA SER A 91 23.26 -17.94 7.08
C SER A 91 24.19 -18.11 5.87
N THR A 92 23.95 -17.37 4.80
CA THR A 92 24.70 -17.49 3.54
C THR A 92 25.81 -16.46 3.41
N LYS A 93 25.84 -15.43 4.26
CA LYS A 93 26.70 -14.23 4.15
C LYS A 93 26.63 -13.53 2.80
N ALA A 94 25.57 -13.78 2.03
CA ALA A 94 25.34 -13.14 0.75
C ALA A 94 24.60 -11.81 0.94
N ASN A 95 24.95 -10.83 0.12
CA ASN A 95 24.22 -9.56 0.06
C ASN A 95 22.98 -9.75 -0.80
N VAL A 96 21.81 -9.41 -0.25
CA VAL A 96 20.52 -9.48 -0.92
C VAL A 96 19.88 -8.10 -0.93
N LEU A 97 19.54 -7.61 -2.12
CA LEU A 97 18.78 -6.38 -2.30
C LEU A 97 17.33 -6.59 -1.86
N ARG A 98 16.84 -5.67 -1.02
CA ARG A 98 15.47 -5.65 -0.50
C ARG A 98 14.80 -4.33 -0.82
N CYS A 99 13.48 -4.40 -0.99
CA CYS A 99 12.64 -3.23 -1.13
C CYS A 99 12.13 -2.81 0.27
N GLY A 100 12.32 -1.53 0.62
CA GLY A 100 11.73 -0.94 1.83
C GLY A 100 10.43 -0.19 1.57
N LYS A 101 9.98 -0.09 0.32
CA LYS A 101 8.67 0.49 -0.01
C LYS A 101 7.55 -0.34 0.61
N TYR A 102 6.58 0.33 1.21
CA TYR A 102 5.49 -0.26 2.00
C TYR A 102 5.94 -0.98 3.28
N LYS A 103 7.18 -0.80 3.74
CA LYS A 103 7.65 -1.28 5.04
C LYS A 103 7.93 -0.10 5.95
N ASP A 104 7.63 -0.28 7.22
CA ASP A 104 7.96 0.71 8.26
C ASP A 104 9.32 0.43 8.90
N VAL A 105 9.64 -0.86 9.08
CA VAL A 105 10.89 -1.33 9.68
C VAL A 105 11.67 -2.14 8.67
N THR A 106 12.98 -1.91 8.60
CA THR A 106 13.89 -2.72 7.78
C THR A 106 14.18 -4.06 8.43
N GLU A 107 14.48 -5.05 7.59
CA GLU A 107 14.89 -6.37 8.08
C GLU A 107 16.24 -6.30 8.79
N CYS A 108 16.49 -7.21 9.73
CA CYS A 108 17.76 -7.26 10.44
C CYS A 108 18.93 -7.52 9.46
N GLY A 109 20.07 -6.87 9.70
CA GLY A 109 21.29 -7.09 8.91
C GLY A 109 21.46 -6.15 7.72
N VAL A 110 20.88 -4.96 7.76
CA VAL A 110 21.09 -3.92 6.73
C VAL A 110 22.56 -3.51 6.66
N ASP A 111 23.13 -3.52 5.46
CA ASP A 111 24.44 -2.93 5.18
C ASP A 111 24.28 -1.43 4.86
N LEU A 112 24.49 -0.60 5.89
CA LEU A 112 24.39 0.86 5.78
C LEU A 112 25.48 1.48 4.91
N ASN A 113 26.57 0.77 4.62
CA ASN A 113 27.67 1.27 3.79
C ASN A 113 27.57 0.83 2.33
N SER A 114 26.53 0.08 1.97
CA SER A 114 26.34 -0.38 0.59
C SER A 114 26.08 0.80 -0.35
N ARG A 115 26.74 0.77 -1.51
CA ARG A 115 26.51 1.74 -2.60
C ARG A 115 25.17 1.57 -3.29
N ASN A 116 24.52 0.42 -3.08
CA ASN A 116 23.24 0.08 -3.70
C ASN A 116 22.05 0.50 -2.83
N THR A 117 22.29 1.04 -1.63
CA THR A 117 21.25 1.59 -0.77
C THR A 117 20.78 2.93 -1.33
N VAL A 118 19.49 3.03 -1.63
CA VAL A 118 18.84 4.22 -2.19
C VAL A 118 17.80 4.73 -1.19
N THR A 119 18.02 5.94 -0.71
CA THR A 119 17.03 6.67 0.11
C THR A 119 15.90 7.18 -0.78
N ALA A 120 14.68 7.07 -0.28
CA ALA A 120 13.48 7.61 -0.92
C ALA A 120 12.66 8.40 0.11
N GLU A 121 11.74 9.22 -0.38
CA GLU A 121 10.80 9.98 0.45
C GLU A 121 9.37 9.46 0.26
N ARG A 122 8.57 9.52 1.33
CA ARG A 122 7.13 9.22 1.29
C ARG A 122 6.35 10.35 1.93
N GLN A 123 5.27 10.76 1.26
CA GLN A 123 4.29 11.66 1.85
C GLN A 123 3.40 10.88 2.82
N THR A 124 3.33 11.33 4.07
CA THR A 124 2.45 10.75 5.08
C THR A 124 1.21 11.63 5.27
N PHE A 125 0.08 11.00 5.57
CA PHE A 125 -1.21 11.66 5.73
C PHE A 125 -1.82 11.24 7.07
N TYR A 126 -2.35 12.20 7.82
CA TYR A 126 -3.16 11.92 9.00
C TYR A 126 -4.59 11.69 8.58
N CYS A 127 -5.05 10.44 8.71
CA CYS A 127 -6.37 10.00 8.28
C CYS A 127 -7.23 9.63 9.48
N VAL A 128 -8.44 10.19 9.55
CA VAL A 128 -9.44 9.84 10.59
C VAL A 128 -10.71 9.27 9.97
N PRO A 129 -11.47 8.44 10.68
CA PRO A 129 -12.81 8.05 10.26
C PRO A 129 -13.68 9.30 10.01
N ILE A 130 -14.56 9.24 9.00
CA ILE A 130 -15.36 10.40 8.61
C ILE A 130 -16.28 10.82 9.78
N PRO A 131 -16.12 12.05 10.31
CA PRO A 131 -16.92 12.52 11.43
C PRO A 131 -18.38 12.71 11.01
N GLY A 132 -19.32 12.29 11.85
CA GLY A 132 -20.75 12.47 11.58
C GLY A 132 -21.28 11.71 10.36
N GLU A 133 -20.59 10.63 9.95
CA GLU A 133 -21.01 9.86 8.77
C GLU A 133 -22.39 9.23 8.95
N SER A 134 -23.31 9.57 8.04
CA SER A 134 -24.66 9.02 8.03
C SER A 134 -24.68 7.54 7.62
N PRO A 135 -25.62 6.73 8.13
CA PRO A 135 -25.73 5.32 7.77
C PRO A 135 -25.92 5.07 6.27
N TRP A 136 -26.70 5.92 5.58
CA TRP A 136 -26.92 5.79 4.13
C TRP A 136 -25.63 6.05 3.32
N ALA A 137 -24.75 6.93 3.80
CA ALA A 137 -23.47 7.20 3.14
C ALA A 137 -22.52 6.00 3.29
N LYS A 138 -22.55 5.32 4.44
CA LYS A 138 -21.83 4.05 4.64
C LYS A 138 -22.31 3.00 3.65
N GLU A 139 -23.63 2.82 3.54
CA GLU A 139 -24.25 1.83 2.66
C GLU A 139 -23.91 2.07 1.18
N ILE A 140 -24.01 3.31 0.70
CA ILE A 140 -23.60 3.66 -0.68
C ILE A 140 -22.11 3.41 -0.89
N SER A 141 -21.27 3.70 0.11
CA SER A 141 -19.82 3.48 0.02
C SER A 141 -19.47 1.99 -0.18
N PHE A 142 -20.24 1.08 0.42
CA PHE A 142 -20.11 -0.37 0.17
C PHE A 142 -20.51 -0.75 -1.26
N LEU A 143 -21.53 -0.09 -1.81
CA LEU A 143 -22.02 -0.32 -3.17
C LEU A 143 -21.13 0.36 -4.24
N SER A 144 -20.48 1.47 -3.90
CA SER A 144 -19.68 2.30 -4.81
C SER A 144 -18.21 1.87 -4.93
N ALA A 145 -17.81 0.73 -4.35
CA ALA A 145 -16.53 0.11 -4.64
C ALA A 145 -16.30 -0.13 -6.16
N VAL A 146 -17.37 0.01 -6.97
CA VAL A 146 -17.38 -0.03 -8.44
C VAL A 146 -16.85 1.24 -9.13
N ILE A 147 -16.64 2.39 -8.46
CA ILE A 147 -16.45 3.69 -9.16
C ILE A 147 -15.01 4.28 -9.15
N TYR A 148 -14.08 3.84 -8.30
CA TYR A 148 -12.77 4.50 -8.17
C TYR A 148 -11.67 4.03 -9.15
N SER A 149 -12.02 3.83 -10.43
CA SER A 149 -11.02 3.81 -11.51
C SER A 149 -10.80 5.19 -12.18
N ALA A 150 -11.41 6.27 -11.66
CA ALA A 150 -11.54 7.54 -12.38
C ALA A 150 -10.75 8.76 -11.83
N PHE A 151 -10.10 8.69 -10.67
CA PHE A 151 -9.30 9.82 -10.16
C PHE A 151 -7.80 9.64 -10.41
N GLY A 152 -7.45 9.42 -11.68
CA GLY A 152 -6.13 9.71 -12.21
C GLY A 152 -6.23 11.01 -12.99
N LYS A 153 -5.54 12.06 -12.52
CA LYS A 153 -5.52 13.43 -13.06
C LYS A 153 -6.75 14.24 -12.64
N TYR A 154 -6.65 15.03 -11.58
CA TYR A 154 -7.14 16.42 -11.48
C TYR A 154 -6.91 16.87 -10.05
N SER A 155 -5.73 17.43 -9.85
CA SER A 155 -5.49 18.45 -8.84
C SER A 155 -6.31 19.67 -9.27
N ASP A 156 -7.37 20.02 -8.54
CA ASP A 156 -7.89 21.39 -8.45
C ASP A 156 -8.68 21.56 -7.12
N PRO A 157 -8.51 22.65 -6.34
CA PRO A 157 -8.72 22.64 -4.89
C PRO A 157 -10.06 23.23 -4.39
N LEU A 158 -11.18 23.12 -5.13
CA LEU A 158 -12.41 23.84 -4.74
C LEU A 158 -13.75 23.11 -4.87
N THR A 159 -13.79 21.79 -5.00
CA THR A 159 -15.10 21.11 -4.93
C THR A 159 -14.99 19.70 -4.36
N PHE A 160 -15.88 19.42 -3.40
CA PHE A 160 -16.13 18.15 -2.72
C PHE A 160 -15.20 17.80 -1.55
N THR A 161 -15.69 18.13 -0.35
CA THR A 161 -15.74 17.28 0.85
C THR A 161 -14.96 15.98 0.71
N THR A 162 -13.71 16.03 1.14
CA THR A 162 -12.64 15.07 0.85
C THR A 162 -12.87 13.72 1.54
N CYS A 163 -13.79 12.91 1.00
CA CYS A 163 -13.81 11.47 1.27
C CYS A 163 -12.70 10.82 0.44
N CYS A 164 -11.53 10.61 1.04
CA CYS A 164 -10.46 9.85 0.41
C CYS A 164 -10.70 8.36 0.66
N TYR A 165 -10.69 7.57 -0.43
CA TYR A 165 -10.43 6.14 -0.33
C TYR A 165 -8.93 5.96 -0.35
N VAL A 166 -8.34 5.67 0.80
CA VAL A 166 -6.94 5.30 0.89
C VAL A 166 -6.90 3.77 0.85
N THR A 167 -6.55 3.22 -0.30
CA THR A 167 -6.09 1.84 -0.38
C THR A 167 -4.65 1.84 0.15
N ALA A 168 -4.51 1.59 1.43
CA ALA A 168 -3.21 1.49 2.06
C ALA A 168 -2.70 0.05 1.90
N LEU A 169 -1.66 -0.09 1.07
CA LEU A 169 -0.76 -1.24 1.11
C LEU A 169 0.06 -1.10 2.39
N PHE A 170 -0.38 -1.74 3.48
CA PHE A 170 0.38 -1.88 4.72
C PHE A 170 1.26 -3.14 4.69
#